data_AF-A0A058ZTG9-F1
#
_entry.id   AF-A0A058ZTG9-F1
#
_cell.length_a   1.000
_cell.length_b   1.000
_cell.length_c   1.000
_cell.angle_alpha   90.00
_cell.angle_beta   90.00
_cell.angle_gamma   90.00
#
_symmetry.space_group_name_H-M   'P 1'
#
loop_
_entity.id
_entity.type
_entity.pdbx_description
1 polymer ?
#
loop_
_entity_poly.entity_id
_entity_poly.type
_entity_poly.pdbx_seq_one_letter_code
_entity_poly.pdbx_strand_id
1 'polypeptide(L)'
;MALTATTTQPVHEDILKAPRICHALVPETSFDRPNPKYEVIATTKEQLKQLGELLKNRFANLCGSKCSINTVHYHAGLATHQRVAVQMKWHTREVQVVCVAIAFGMGIDKPDV
;
A
#
# COMPACT_ATOMS: atom_id res chain seq x y z
N MET A 1 -0.61 -12.56 -23.22
CA MET A 1 -0.04 -12.66 -21.86
C MET A 1 -1.13 -12.31 -20.87
N ALA A 2 -1.38 -13.17 -19.87
CA ALA A 2 -2.33 -12.92 -18.80
C ALA A 2 -1.54 -12.76 -17.49
N LEU A 3 -1.84 -11.74 -16.69
CA LEU A 3 -1.17 -11.44 -15.43
C LEU A 3 -2.20 -11.39 -14.32
N THR A 4 -1.92 -12.04 -13.20
CA THR A 4 -2.79 -12.09 -12.03
C THR A 4 -1.93 -12.20 -10.77
N ALA A 5 -2.30 -11.44 -9.75
CA ALA A 5 -1.59 -11.45 -8.46
C ALA A 5 -2.10 -12.53 -7.52
N THR A 6 -3.36 -12.94 -7.68
CA THR A 6 -4.04 -13.91 -6.81
C THR A 6 -4.84 -14.85 -7.67
N THR A 7 -4.55 -16.15 -7.56
CA THR A 7 -5.24 -17.16 -8.37
C THR A 7 -5.45 -18.41 -7.55
N THR A 8 -6.71 -18.82 -7.43
CA THR A 8 -7.08 -20.14 -6.91
C THR A 8 -7.12 -21.15 -8.05
N GLN A 9 -7.02 -22.44 -7.74
CA GLN A 9 -7.01 -23.50 -8.76
C GLN A 9 -8.21 -23.41 -9.75
N PRO A 10 -9.46 -23.18 -9.31
CA PRO A 10 -10.58 -23.06 -10.25
C PRO A 10 -10.44 -21.86 -11.20
N VAL A 11 -10.02 -20.71 -10.67
CA VAL A 11 -9.83 -19.49 -11.47
C VAL A 11 -8.67 -19.66 -12.45
N HIS A 12 -7.61 -20.37 -12.06
CA HIS A 12 -6.51 -20.72 -12.96
C HIS A 12 -7.00 -21.52 -14.17
N GLU A 13 -7.84 -22.53 -13.95
CA GLU A 13 -8.43 -23.32 -15.04
C GLU A 13 -9.30 -22.47 -15.97
N ASP A 14 -10.09 -21.56 -15.42
CA ASP A 14 -10.94 -20.66 -16.20
C ASP A 14 -10.09 -19.70 -17.07
N ILE A 15 -9.00 -19.17 -16.52
CA ILE A 15 -8.04 -18.31 -17.24
C ILE A 15 -7.41 -19.07 -18.42
N LEU A 16 -7.17 -20.38 -18.30
CA LEU A 16 -6.61 -21.17 -19.40
C LEU A 16 -7.67 -21.56 -20.44
N LYS A 17 -8.87 -21.93 -20.00
CA LYS A 17 -9.94 -22.47 -20.86
C LYS A 17 -10.65 -21.36 -21.65
N ALA A 18 -11.04 -20.26 -21.01
CA ALA A 18 -11.85 -19.22 -21.64
C ALA A 18 -11.16 -18.56 -22.86
N PRO A 19 -9.86 -18.21 -22.82
CA PRO A 19 -9.14 -17.68 -23.96
C PRO A 19 -8.55 -18.77 -24.88
N ARG A 20 -8.76 -20.06 -24.56
CA ARG A 20 -8.19 -21.22 -25.26
C ARG A 20 -6.65 -21.24 -25.29
N ILE A 21 -6.02 -20.93 -24.16
CA ILE A 21 -4.56 -20.85 -23.99
C ILE A 21 -4.02 -22.01 -23.13
N CYS A 22 -4.58 -23.21 -23.30
CA CYS A 22 -4.36 -24.39 -22.45
C CYS A 22 -2.88 -24.87 -22.35
N HIS A 23 -2.00 -24.41 -23.26
CA HIS A 23 -0.58 -24.77 -23.30
C HIS A 23 0.35 -23.58 -22.98
N ALA A 24 -0.18 -22.53 -22.34
CA ALA A 24 0.63 -21.40 -21.93
C ALA A 24 1.65 -21.80 -20.84
N LEU A 25 2.82 -21.17 -20.86
CA LEU A 25 3.74 -21.20 -19.72
C LEU A 25 3.08 -20.45 -18.55
N VAL A 26 2.99 -21.11 -17.39
CA VAL A 26 2.40 -20.53 -16.17
C VAL A 26 3.51 -20.38 -15.12
N PRO A 27 4.27 -19.28 -15.16
CA PRO A 27 5.22 -18.99 -14.09
C PRO A 27 4.47 -18.53 -12.84
N GLU A 28 4.78 -19.14 -11.71
CA GLU A 28 4.25 -18.77 -10.40
C GLU A 28 5.39 -18.37 -9.47
N THR A 29 5.15 -17.34 -8.67
CA THR A 29 6.11 -16.87 -7.67
C THR A 29 5.45 -16.84 -6.30
N SER A 30 6.24 -17.04 -5.25
CA SER A 30 5.77 -16.90 -3.88
C SER A 30 5.23 -15.48 -3.63
N PHE A 31 4.19 -15.38 -2.80
CA PHE A 31 3.73 -14.10 -2.27
C PHE A 31 4.64 -13.57 -1.15
N ASP A 32 5.53 -14.41 -0.62
CA ASP A 32 6.35 -14.08 0.53
C ASP A 32 7.29 -12.91 0.24
N ARG A 33 7.39 -12.03 1.22
CA ARG A 33 8.27 -10.87 1.21
C ARG A 33 9.10 -10.96 2.49
N PRO A 34 10.42 -11.21 2.40
CA PRO A 34 11.24 -11.42 3.59
C PRO A 34 11.53 -10.14 4.40
N ASN A 35 11.30 -8.97 3.82
CA ASN A 35 11.67 -7.67 4.43
C ASN A 35 10.58 -7.05 5.32
N PRO A 36 9.27 -7.13 5.01
CA PRO A 36 8.21 -6.67 5.90
C PRO A 36 8.20 -7.41 7.24
N LYS A 37 8.12 -6.65 8.33
CA LYS A 37 7.91 -7.17 9.68
C LYS A 37 6.43 -7.09 10.03
N TYR A 38 5.86 -8.21 10.47
CA TYR A 38 4.48 -8.30 10.93
C TYR A 38 4.44 -8.23 12.46
N GLU A 39 3.60 -7.36 13.00
CA GLU A 39 3.42 -7.18 14.44
C GLU A 39 1.93 -6.92 14.74
N VAL A 40 1.45 -7.49 15.85
CA VAL A 40 0.07 -7.29 16.33
C VAL A 40 0.13 -6.58 17.68
N ILE A 41 -0.44 -5.38 17.74
CA ILE A 41 -0.45 -4.53 18.94
C ILE A 41 -1.90 -4.32 19.37
N ALA A 42 -2.19 -4.54 20.65
CA ALA A 42 -3.53 -4.28 21.20
C ALA A 42 -3.88 -2.78 21.15
N THR A 43 -5.11 -2.46 20.75
CA THR A 43 -5.58 -1.08 20.68
C THR A 43 -6.03 -0.58 22.06
N THR A 44 -5.65 0.64 22.42
CA THR A 44 -6.15 1.31 23.64
C THR A 44 -7.41 2.12 23.35
N LYS A 45 -8.05 2.67 24.40
CA LYS A 45 -9.15 3.65 24.24
C LYS A 45 -8.67 4.95 23.58
N GLU A 46 -7.38 5.31 23.73
CA GLU A 46 -6.76 6.52 23.17
C GLU A 46 -6.02 6.21 21.85
N GLN A 47 -6.74 5.70 20.85
CA GLN A 47 -6.15 5.18 19.59
C GLN A 47 -5.27 6.20 18.85
N LEU A 48 -5.71 7.46 18.76
CA LEU A 48 -4.96 8.51 18.05
C LEU A 48 -3.63 8.85 18.75
N LYS A 49 -3.62 8.81 20.09
CA LYS A 49 -2.41 9.06 20.87
C LYS A 49 -1.45 7.88 20.72
N GLN A 50 -1.96 6.65 20.80
CA GLN A 50 -1.17 5.44 20.55
C GLN A 50 -0.52 5.47 19.16
N LEU A 51 -1.27 5.82 18.11
CA LEU A 51 -0.73 5.95 16.75
C LEU A 51 0.34 7.05 16.67
N GLY A 52 0.08 8.21 17.27
CA GLY A 52 1.04 9.32 17.30
C GLY A 52 2.36 8.94 17.99
N GLU A 53 2.30 8.20 19.09
CA GLU A 53 3.47 7.68 19.79
C GLU A 53 4.23 6.64 18.95
N LEU A 54 3.53 5.72 18.29
CA LEU A 54 4.14 4.73 17.40
C LEU A 54 4.87 5.41 16.23
N LEU A 55 4.26 6.40 15.60
CA LEU A 55 4.86 7.15 14.50
C LEU A 55 6.12 7.90 14.95
N LYS A 56 6.04 8.60 16.09
CA LYS A 56 7.18 9.34 16.65
C LYS A 56 8.33 8.43 17.05
N ASN A 57 8.05 7.29 17.68
CA ASN A 57 9.09 6.41 18.20
C ASN A 57 9.76 5.60 17.07
N ARG A 58 9.00 5.10 16.10
CA ARG A 58 9.51 4.21 15.04
C ARG A 58 10.07 4.97 13.84
N PHE A 59 9.51 6.14 13.54
CA PHE A 59 9.84 6.92 12.35
C PHE A 59 10.41 8.31 12.69
N ALA A 60 10.98 8.48 13.90
CA ALA A 60 11.58 9.73 14.38
C ALA A 60 12.54 10.36 13.35
N ASN A 61 13.40 9.53 12.75
CA ASN A 61 14.45 9.96 11.82
C ASN A 61 13.93 10.23 10.39
N LEU A 62 12.68 9.89 10.12
CA LEU A 62 12.01 10.14 8.82
C LEU A 62 11.11 11.38 8.88
N CYS A 63 10.84 11.87 10.08
CA CYS A 63 10.26 13.18 10.29
C CYS A 63 11.39 14.22 10.27
N GLY A 64 11.19 15.35 9.59
CA GLY A 64 12.17 16.44 9.60
C GLY A 64 12.52 16.88 11.02
N SER A 65 13.59 17.66 11.18
CA SER A 65 14.13 18.14 12.46
C SER A 65 13.15 18.91 13.38
N LYS A 66 11.91 19.13 12.93
CA LYS A 66 10.77 19.57 13.73
C LYS A 66 9.78 18.41 13.79
N CYS A 67 9.40 17.96 14.98
CA CYS A 67 8.49 16.83 15.27
C CYS A 67 7.05 16.94 14.70
N SER A 68 6.82 17.70 13.62
CA SER A 68 5.56 17.76 12.88
C SER A 68 5.58 16.75 11.74
N ILE A 69 4.74 15.72 11.86
CA ILE A 69 4.47 14.76 10.78
C ILE A 69 3.42 15.41 9.89
N ASN A 70 3.76 15.75 8.64
CA ASN A 70 2.77 16.21 7.68
C ASN A 70 1.96 15.00 7.23
N THR A 71 0.64 15.17 7.24
CA THR A 71 -0.30 14.12 6.86
C THR A 71 -1.30 14.64 5.84
N VAL A 72 -1.73 13.76 4.94
CA VAL A 72 -2.82 14.01 3.99
C VAL A 72 -3.73 12.78 3.93
N HIS A 73 -4.92 12.93 3.37
CA HIS A 73 -5.84 11.81 3.16
C HIS A 73 -6.03 11.53 1.67
N TYR A 74 -6.33 10.28 1.33
CA TYR A 74 -6.65 9.85 -0.03
C TYR A 74 -7.83 8.87 -0.01
N HIS A 75 -8.85 9.15 -0.81
CA HIS A 75 -10.00 8.27 -1.03
C HIS A 75 -10.60 8.49 -2.42
N ALA A 76 -11.40 7.53 -2.90
CA ALA A 76 -11.97 7.54 -4.25
C ALA A 76 -12.85 8.76 -4.57
N GLY A 77 -13.48 9.33 -3.54
CA GLY A 77 -14.32 10.54 -3.66
C GLY A 77 -13.57 11.85 -3.92
N LEU A 78 -12.24 11.89 -3.79
CA LEU A 78 -11.46 13.07 -4.19
C LEU A 78 -11.48 13.26 -5.70
N ALA A 79 -11.44 14.50 -6.18
CA ALA A 79 -11.31 14.76 -7.60
C ALA A 79 -9.97 14.25 -8.15
N THR A 80 -9.91 13.87 -9.42
CA THR A 80 -8.69 13.28 -10.03
C THR A 80 -7.45 14.14 -9.83
N HIS A 81 -7.55 15.46 -9.99
CA HIS A 81 -6.42 16.37 -9.79
C HIS A 81 -5.93 16.40 -8.33
N GLN A 82 -6.83 16.26 -7.35
CA GLN A 82 -6.46 16.21 -5.92
C GLN A 82 -5.74 14.90 -5.60
N ARG A 83 -6.20 13.78 -6.15
CA ARG A 83 -5.55 12.46 -6.00
C ARG A 83 -4.12 12.49 -6.53
N VAL A 84 -3.91 13.06 -7.71
CA VAL A 84 -2.58 13.26 -8.30
C VAL A 84 -1.70 14.15 -7.43
N ALA A 85 -2.24 15.27 -6.92
CA ALA A 85 -1.50 16.17 -6.05
C ALA A 85 -1.06 15.49 -4.73
N VAL A 86 -1.94 14.71 -4.10
CA VAL A 86 -1.60 13.93 -2.90
C VAL A 86 -0.50 12.92 -3.19
N GLN A 87 -0.61 12.17 -4.29
CA GLN A 87 0.41 11.19 -4.68
C GLN A 87 1.77 11.86 -4.91
N MET A 88 1.79 13.01 -5.61
CA MET A 88 3.02 13.77 -5.84
C MET A 88 3.65 14.27 -4.55
N LYS A 89 2.87 14.88 -3.65
CA LYS A 89 3.37 15.39 -2.36
C LYS A 89 4.00 14.30 -1.50
N TRP A 90 3.42 13.11 -1.52
CA TRP A 90 3.97 11.96 -0.79
C TRP A 90 5.22 11.39 -1.48
N HIS A 91 5.22 11.32 -2.81
CA HIS A 91 6.36 10.84 -3.57
C HIS A 91 7.59 11.74 -3.40
N THR A 92 7.40 13.07 -3.39
CA THR A 92 8.46 14.08 -3.18
C THR A 92 8.84 14.29 -1.71
N ARG A 93 8.23 13.55 -0.78
CA ARG A 93 8.41 13.66 0.69
C ARG A 93 8.01 15.02 1.29
N GLU A 94 7.18 15.82 0.60
CA GLU A 94 6.53 17.00 1.21
C GLU A 94 5.60 16.57 2.36
N VAL A 95 5.00 15.39 2.20
CA VAL A 95 4.13 14.73 3.18
C VAL A 95 4.71 13.36 3.53
N GLN A 96 4.79 13.04 4.82
CA GLN A 96 5.35 11.77 5.30
C GLN A 96 4.30 10.66 5.37
N VAL A 97 3.05 11.00 5.71
CA VAL A 97 1.98 10.02 5.94
C VAL A 97 0.75 10.31 5.08
N VAL A 98 0.25 9.28 4.42
CA VAL A 98 -1.04 9.32 3.70
C VAL A 98 -2.02 8.39 4.42
N CYS A 99 -3.15 8.96 4.86
CA CYS A 99 -4.26 8.20 5.45
C CYS A 99 -5.22 7.76 4.33
N VAL A 100 -5.42 6.46 4.17
CA VAL A 100 -6.27 5.89 3.11
C VAL A 100 -7.24 4.87 3.68
N ALA A 101 -8.45 4.80 3.12
CA ALA A 101 -9.40 3.73 3.46
C ALA A 101 -8.98 2.40 2.82
N ILE A 102 -8.50 2.46 1.58
CA ILE A 102 -7.92 1.35 0.82
C ILE A 102 -6.76 1.88 -0.02
N ALA A 103 -5.68 1.11 -0.14
CA ALA A 103 -4.51 1.49 -0.94
C ALA A 103 -4.67 1.18 -2.44
N PHE A 104 -5.74 0.48 -2.83
CA PHE A 104 -6.03 0.12 -4.21
C PHE A 104 -6.37 1.35 -5.06
N GLY A 105 -5.80 1.43 -6.26
CA GLY A 105 -6.06 2.52 -7.22
C GLY A 105 -5.20 3.78 -7.04
N MET A 106 -4.28 3.83 -6.07
CA MET A 106 -3.27 4.89 -6.00
C MET A 106 -2.03 4.63 -6.87
N GLY A 107 -1.83 3.38 -7.33
CA GLY A 107 -0.63 3.02 -8.11
C GLY A 107 0.64 3.22 -7.29
N ILE A 108 0.64 2.71 -6.06
CA ILE A 108 1.76 2.85 -5.13
C ILE A 108 2.94 2.05 -5.64
N ASP A 109 3.91 2.74 -6.23
CA ASP A 109 5.21 2.23 -6.61
C ASP A 109 6.29 3.16 -6.05
N LYS A 110 6.44 3.11 -4.72
CA LYS A 110 7.47 3.84 -3.98
C LYS A 110 8.35 2.80 -3.27
N PRO A 111 9.67 2.78 -3.51
CA PRO A 111 10.55 1.73 -2.99
C PRO A 111 10.83 1.84 -1.49
N ASP A 112 10.66 3.04 -0.92
CA ASP A 112 11.00 3.43 0.45
C ASP A 112 9.76 3.79 1.28
N VAL A 113 8.71 2.98 1.18
CA VAL A 113 7.49 3.08 2.01
C VAL A 113 7.75 2.60 3.42
#